data_AF-A0A7X8IU84-F1
#
_entry.id   AF-A0A7X8IU84-F1
#
_cell.length_a   1.000
_cell.length_b   1.000
_cell.length_c   1.000
_cell.angle_alpha   90.00
_cell.angle_beta   90.00
_cell.angle_gamma   90.00
#
_symmetry.space_group_name_H-M   'P 1'
#
loop_
_entity.id
_entity.type
_entity.pdbx_description
1 polymer ?
#
loop_
_entity_poly.entity_id
_entity_poly.type
_entity_poly.pdbx_seq_one_letter_code
_entity_poly.pdbx_strand_id
1 'polypeptide(L)'
;MEYAMEKETALVEAILFLETDPVDENTLARISGFPVDMITAILEKVRERYESADHGIELAQISGGWIITPKRELWDNLRDRYGKKNDGRLSRAAMETLSIIA
;
A
#
# COMPACT_ATOMS: atom_id res chain seq x y z
N MET A 1 12.98 0.72 -23.57
CA MET A 1 12.88 1.96 -22.77
C MET A 1 11.93 1.72 -21.60
N GLU A 2 12.16 0.64 -20.84
CA GLU A 2 11.17 0.06 -19.91
C GLU A 2 11.60 0.17 -18.43
N TYR A 3 12.84 0.59 -18.19
CA TYR A 3 13.47 0.68 -16.87
C TYR A 3 13.18 1.96 -16.09
N ALA A 4 12.43 2.93 -16.65
CA ALA A 4 12.46 4.30 -16.15
C ALA A 4 11.80 4.54 -14.79
N MET A 5 11.03 3.58 -14.24
CA MET A 5 10.33 3.78 -12.97
C MET A 5 10.23 2.53 -12.07
N GLU A 6 11.00 1.47 -12.33
CA GLU A 6 10.87 0.21 -11.57
C GLU A 6 11.20 0.38 -10.08
N LYS A 7 12.25 1.15 -9.77
CA LYS A 7 12.69 1.39 -8.39
C LYS A 7 11.77 2.36 -7.65
N GLU A 8 11.27 3.35 -8.37
CA GLU A 8 10.33 4.37 -7.92
C GLU A 8 8.99 3.70 -7.57
N THR A 9 8.53 2.79 -8.43
CA THR A 9 7.33 1.97 -8.20
C THR A 9 7.51 1.11 -6.94
N ALA A 10 8.65 0.41 -6.84
CA ALA A 10 8.94 -0.41 -5.66
C ALA A 10 9.01 0.41 -4.35
N LEU A 11 9.51 1.64 -4.39
CA LEU A 11 9.56 2.51 -3.21
C LEU A 11 8.17 2.94 -2.76
N VAL A 12 7.32 3.40 -3.68
CA VAL A 12 5.94 3.82 -3.35
C VAL A 12 5.10 2.63 -2.90
N GLU A 13 5.26 1.46 -3.52
CA GLU A 13 4.66 0.21 -3.09
C GLU A 13 5.04 -0.13 -1.63
N ALA A 14 6.33 -0.01 -1.28
CA ALA A 14 6.81 -0.23 0.08
C ALA A 14 6.22 0.78 1.08
N ILE A 15 6.10 2.06 0.69
CA ILE A 15 5.45 3.08 1.53
C ILE A 15 3.98 2.69 1.79
N LEU A 16 3.21 2.40 0.74
CA LEU A 16 1.80 2.01 0.85
C LEU A 16 1.58 0.73 1.65
N PHE A 17 2.54 -0.19 1.64
CA PHE A 17 2.50 -1.41 2.45
C PHE A 17 2.76 -1.14 3.94
N LEU A 18 3.62 -0.17 4.27
CA LEU A 18 3.94 0.20 5.65
C LEU A 18 2.86 1.06 6.29
N GLU A 19 2.17 1.86 5.48
CA GLU A 19 1.11 2.76 5.91
C GLU A 19 -0.17 1.98 6.26
N THR A 20 -0.71 2.25 7.45
CA THR A 20 -1.91 1.56 7.97
C THR A 20 -3.21 2.24 7.56
N ASP A 21 -3.12 3.50 7.15
CA ASP A 21 -4.25 4.36 6.81
C ASP A 21 -4.13 4.84 5.36
N PRO A 22 -5.24 5.20 4.68
CA PRO A 22 -5.19 5.70 3.32
C PRO A 22 -4.32 6.96 3.19
N VAL A 23 -3.39 6.95 2.23
CA VAL A 23 -2.40 8.02 2.03
C VAL A 23 -2.67 8.77 0.73
N ASP A 24 -2.78 10.09 0.81
CA ASP A 24 -2.99 10.93 -0.36
C ASP A 24 -1.71 11.11 -1.20
N GLU A 25 -1.86 11.51 -2.47
CA GLU A 25 -0.75 11.65 -3.41
C GLU A 25 0.28 12.71 -3.00
N ASN A 26 -0.12 13.79 -2.30
CA ASN A 26 0.83 14.79 -1.82
C ASN A 26 1.68 14.24 -0.67
N THR A 27 1.08 13.43 0.20
CA THR A 27 1.82 12.74 1.26
C THR A 27 2.78 11.71 0.68
N LEU A 28 2.35 10.91 -0.31
CA LEU A 28 3.24 9.99 -1.03
C LEU A 28 4.40 10.71 -1.72
N ALA A 29 4.15 11.84 -2.38
CA ALA A 29 5.17 12.69 -2.98
C ALA A 29 6.18 13.19 -1.93
N ARG A 30 5.70 13.64 -0.77
CA ARG A 30 6.54 14.13 0.33
C ARG A 30 7.43 13.03 0.93
N ILE A 31 6.90 11.83 1.14
CA ILE A 31 7.65 10.71 1.75
C ILE A 31 8.67 10.14 0.76
N SER A 32 8.27 9.95 -0.50
CA SER A 32 9.14 9.37 -1.54
C SER A 32 10.15 10.36 -2.13
N GLY A 33 9.88 11.66 -2.02
CA GLY A 33 10.69 12.71 -2.65
C GLY A 33 10.41 12.90 -4.14
N PHE A 34 9.37 12.25 -4.70
CA PHE A 34 9.00 12.37 -6.10
C PHE A 34 7.98 13.49 -6.36
N PRO A 35 7.94 14.04 -7.59
CA PRO A 35 6.88 14.98 -7.98
C PRO A 35 5.51 14.30 -7.95
N VAL A 36 4.46 15.04 -7.58
CA VAL A 36 3.07 14.53 -7.53
C VAL A 36 2.64 13.95 -8.89
N ASP A 37 3.01 14.59 -10.00
CA ASP A 37 2.70 14.09 -11.35
C ASP A 37 3.29 12.70 -11.63
N MET A 38 4.42 12.36 -10.98
CA MET A 38 5.04 11.05 -11.07
C MET A 38 4.33 10.03 -10.17
N ILE A 39 3.81 10.45 -9.01
CA ILE A 39 3.08 9.59 -8.09
C ILE A 39 1.85 8.98 -8.76
N THR A 40 1.08 9.77 -9.50
CA THR A 40 -0.09 9.26 -10.22
C THR A 40 0.28 8.12 -11.20
N ALA A 41 1.38 8.29 -11.95
CA ALA A 41 1.87 7.27 -12.88
C ALA A 41 2.42 6.03 -12.15
N ILE A 42 3.06 6.22 -10.99
CA ILE A 42 3.55 5.12 -10.16
C ILE A 42 2.38 4.32 -9.58
N LEU A 43 1.34 4.99 -9.08
CA LEU A 43 0.15 4.33 -8.52
C LEU A 43 -0.56 3.47 -9.56
N GLU A 44 -0.63 3.92 -10.82
CA GLU A 44 -1.17 3.10 -11.91
C GLU A 44 -0.36 1.82 -12.09
N LYS A 45 0.97 1.92 -12.12
CA LYS A 45 1.84 0.73 -12.21
C LYS A 45 1.68 -0.22 -11.03
N VAL A 46 1.55 0.31 -9.81
CA VAL A 46 1.29 -0.54 -8.62
C VAL A 46 -0.06 -1.23 -8.76
N ARG A 47 -1.09 -0.55 -9.27
CA ARG A 47 -2.39 -1.16 -9.55
C ARG A 47 -2.31 -2.28 -10.58
N GLU A 48 -1.66 -2.01 -11.72
CA GLU A 48 -1.45 -2.98 -12.80
C GLU A 48 -0.72 -4.24 -12.29
N ARG A 49 0.31 -4.07 -11.44
CA ARG A 49 1.03 -5.19 -10.82
C ARG A 49 0.12 -6.12 -10.03
N TYR A 50 -0.86 -5.56 -9.31
CA TYR A 50 -1.77 -6.33 -8.46
C TYR A 50 -3.07 -6.75 -9.16
N GLU A 51 -3.28 -6.39 -10.41
CA GLU A 51 -4.51 -6.70 -11.14
C GLU A 51 -4.67 -8.22 -11.35
N SER A 52 -3.57 -8.93 -11.61
CA SER A 52 -3.58 -10.37 -11.87
C SER A 52 -4.10 -11.21 -10.69
N ALA A 53 -4.77 -12.32 -11.01
CA ALA A 53 -5.47 -13.18 -10.04
C ALA A 53 -4.54 -13.95 -9.08
N ASP A 54 -3.24 -14.00 -9.37
CA ASP A 54 -2.21 -14.56 -8.49
C ASP A 54 -1.83 -13.60 -7.34
N HIS A 55 -2.26 -12.34 -7.38
CA HIS A 55 -2.14 -11.40 -6.28
C HIS A 55 -3.42 -11.36 -5.44
N GLY A 56 -3.29 -11.62 -4.12
CA GLY A 56 -4.41 -11.56 -3.17
C GLY A 56 -4.65 -10.19 -2.54
N ILE A 57 -3.90 -9.17 -2.95
CA ILE A 57 -4.03 -7.78 -2.50
C ILE A 57 -4.30 -6.89 -3.71
N GLU A 58 -4.86 -5.71 -3.46
CA GLU A 58 -5.13 -4.69 -4.46
C GLU A 58 -4.80 -3.29 -3.92
N LEU A 59 -4.49 -2.38 -4.84
CA LEU A 59 -4.39 -0.96 -4.52
C LEU A 59 -5.79 -0.33 -4.59
N ALA A 60 -6.34 0.04 -3.43
CA ALA A 60 -7.66 0.64 -3.32
C ALA A 60 -7.56 2.15 -3.05
N GLN A 61 -8.53 2.91 -3.57
CA GLN A 61 -8.72 4.32 -3.23
C GLN A 61 -9.86 4.46 -2.22
N ILE A 62 -9.55 4.97 -1.03
CA ILE A 62 -10.51 5.14 0.09
C ILE A 62 -10.36 6.54 0.66
N SER A 63 -11.48 7.26 0.80
CA SER A 63 -11.52 8.61 1.40
C SER A 63 -10.54 9.61 0.76
N GLY A 64 -10.23 9.46 -0.53
CA GLY A 64 -9.28 10.32 -1.24
C GLY A 64 -7.80 9.95 -1.06
N GLY A 65 -7.50 8.87 -0.33
CA GLY A 65 -6.16 8.29 -0.21
C GLY A 65 -6.06 6.91 -0.85
N TRP A 66 -4.84 6.41 -0.94
CA TRP A 66 -4.46 5.12 -1.51
C TRP A 66 -4.01 4.18 -0.39
N ILE A 67 -4.42 2.91 -0.46
CA ILE A 67 -4.04 1.88 0.52
C ILE A 67 -3.98 0.51 -0.15
N ILE A 68 -3.05 -0.33 0.30
CA ILE A 68 -3.00 -1.75 -0.08
C ILE A 68 -3.93 -2.53 0.84
N THR A 69 -4.88 -3.25 0.25
CA THR A 69 -5.88 -4.03 0.98
C THR A 69 -6.06 -5.42 0.36
N PRO A 70 -6.51 -6.46 1.10
CA PRO A 70 -6.86 -7.74 0.51
C PRO A 70 -7.98 -7.60 -0.52
N LYS A 71 -7.89 -8.35 -1.63
CA LYS A 71 -8.96 -8.39 -2.64
C LYS A 71 -10.27 -8.86 -2.05
N ARG A 72 -11.36 -8.23 -2.47
CA ARG A 72 -12.73 -8.52 -1.98
C ARG A 72 -13.14 -9.99 -2.13
N GLU A 73 -12.70 -10.63 -3.21
CA GLU A 73 -12.93 -12.06 -3.48
C GLU A 73 -12.37 -13.00 -2.40
N LEU A 74 -11.33 -12.57 -1.68
CA LEU A 74 -10.75 -13.35 -0.58
C LEU A 74 -11.46 -13.11 0.76
N TRP A 75 -12.36 -12.13 0.84
CA TRP A 75 -12.98 -11.73 2.10
C TRP A 75 -13.74 -12.86 2.78
N ASP A 76 -14.44 -13.70 2.02
CA ASP A 76 -15.17 -14.85 2.59
C ASP A 76 -14.26 -15.85 3.30
N ASN A 77 -13.01 -15.97 2.85
CA ASN A 77 -12.00 -16.82 3.47
C ASN A 77 -11.32 -16.13 4.67
N LEU A 78 -11.24 -14.80 4.67
CA LEU A 78 -10.51 -14.02 5.67
C LEU A 78 -11.38 -13.56 6.85
N ARG A 79 -12.68 -13.33 6.63
CA ARG A 79 -13.58 -12.68 7.59
C ARG A 79 -13.64 -13.37 8.95
N ASP A 80 -13.54 -14.70 9.01
CA ASP A 80 -13.66 -15.44 10.27
C ASP A 80 -12.44 -15.19 11.19
N ARG A 81 -11.26 -14.95 10.58
CA ARG A 81 -10.00 -14.75 11.29
C ARG A 81 -9.62 -13.28 11.46
N TYR A 82 -10.00 -12.43 10.52
CA TYR A 82 -9.59 -11.03 10.42
C TYR A 82 -10.76 -10.02 10.50
N GLY A 83 -12.01 -10.45 10.29
CA GLY A 83 -13.18 -9.56 10.24
C GLY A 83 -13.72 -9.08 11.59
N LYS A 84 -13.27 -9.64 12.72
CA LYS A 84 -13.78 -9.30 14.06
C LYS A 84 -12.97 -8.26 14.86
N LYS A 85 -11.80 -7.82 14.41
CA LYS A 85 -10.90 -6.93 15.19
C LYS A 85 -9.96 -6.07 14.33
N ASN A 86 -10.46 -5.20 13.47
CA ASN A 86 -9.64 -4.16 12.82
C ASN A 86 -9.77 -2.80 13.52
N ASP A 87 -9.69 -2.79 14.86
CA ASP A 87 -9.72 -1.56 15.67
C ASP A 87 -8.37 -1.27 16.34
N GLY A 88 -7.25 -1.78 15.80
CA GLY A 88 -5.92 -1.41 16.32
C GLY A 88 -4.82 -2.45 16.23
N ARG A 89 -4.58 -3.04 15.07
CA ARG A 89 -3.30 -3.73 14.84
C ARG A 89 -2.45 -2.93 13.87
N LEU A 90 -1.69 -2.00 14.46
CA LEU A 90 -0.40 -1.59 13.92
C LEU A 90 0.30 -2.82 13.34
N SER A 91 0.73 -2.72 12.09
CA SER A 91 1.45 -3.80 11.41
C SER A 91 2.65 -4.22 12.28
N ARG A 92 3.06 -5.49 12.22
CA ARG A 92 4.24 -5.97 12.98
C ARG A 92 5.49 -5.13 12.69
N ALA A 93 5.60 -4.52 11.51
CA ALA A 93 6.68 -3.62 11.13
C ALA A 93 6.73 -2.34 12.00
N ALA A 94 5.58 -1.78 12.39
CA ALA A 94 5.55 -0.64 13.31
C ALA A 94 6.03 -1.00 14.72
N MET A 95 5.84 -2.26 15.15
CA MET A 95 6.36 -2.77 16.41
C MET A 95 7.89 -3.02 16.37
N GLU A 96 8.42 -3.49 15.24
CA GLU A 96 9.87 -3.75 15.09
C GLU A 96 10.69 -2.45 15.12
N THR A 97 10.21 -1.36 14.49
CA THR A 97 10.91 -0.06 14.53
C THR A 97 10.93 0.55 15.94
N LEU A 98 9.86 0.39 16.72
CA LEU A 98 9.79 0.84 18.11
C LEU A 98 10.72 0.06 19.05
N SER A 99 11.05 -1.20 18.71
CA SER A 99 11.94 -2.05 19.52
C SER A 99 13.43 -1.82 19.26
N ILE A 100 13.80 -1.12 18.17
CA ILE A 100 15.21 -0.83 17.84
C ILE A 100 15.68 0.49 18.48
N ILE A 101 14.74 1.34 18.92
CA ILE A 101 15.02 2.67 19.52
C ILE A 101 14.84 2.67 21.06
N ALA A 102 14.38 1.58 21.67
CA ALA A 102 14.20 1.43 23.12
C ALA A 102 15.39 0.77 23.83
#